data_AF-M0BG30-F1
#
_entry.id   AF-M0BG30-F1
#
_cell.length_a   1.000
_cell.length_b   1.000
_cell.length_c   1.000
_cell.angle_alpha   90.00
_cell.angle_beta   90.00
_cell.angle_gamma   90.00
#
_symmetry.space_group_name_H-M   'P 1'
#
loop_
_entity.id
_entity.type
_entity.pdbx_description
1 polymer ?
#
loop_
_entity_poly.entity_id
_entity_poly.type
_entity_poly.pdbx_seq_one_letter_code
_entity_poly.pdbx_strand_id
1 'polypeptide(L)' 'MHCHYCDRPAAFAAESDGVTVGLCETHFQERLEELADADGLDALKEHVDVDRTE' A
#
# COMPACT_ATOMS: atom_id res chain seq x y z
N MET A 1 3.86 -11.69 -6.29
CA MET A 1 4.51 -10.49 -5.72
C MET A 1 4.62 -10.65 -4.21
N HIS A 2 5.69 -10.18 -3.59
CA HIS A 2 5.93 -10.30 -2.14
C HIS A 2 5.83 -8.94 -1.47
N CYS A 3 5.53 -8.95 -0.17
CA CYS A 3 5.49 -7.73 0.61
C CYS A 3 6.91 -7.11 0.69
N HIS A 4 6.99 -5.79 0.55
CA HIS A 4 8.25 -5.08 0.64
C HIS A 4 8.87 -5.16 2.05
N TYR A 5 8.02 -5.25 3.08
CA TYR A 5 8.43 -5.25 4.49
C TYR A 5 8.60 -6.65 5.07
N CYS A 6 8.15 -7.70 4.37
CA CYS A 6 8.32 -9.08 4.81
C CYS A 6 8.17 -10.06 3.64
N ASP A 7 8.71 -11.26 3.77
CA ASP A 7 8.59 -12.30 2.73
C ASP A 7 7.19 -12.91 2.55
N ARG A 8 6.16 -12.36 3.20
CA ARG A 8 4.78 -12.82 2.99
C ARG A 8 4.28 -12.43 1.59
N PRO A 9 3.35 -13.20 1.01
CA PRO A 9 2.69 -12.81 -0.24
C PRO A 9 2.04 -11.42 -0.07
N ALA A 10 2.22 -10.57 -1.06
CA ALA A 10 1.55 -9.26 -1.08
C ALA A 10 0.10 -9.43 -1.51
N ALA A 11 -0.80 -8.78 -0.77
CA ALA A 11 -2.23 -8.71 -1.06
C ALA A 11 -2.59 -7.43 -1.85
N PHE A 12 -1.77 -6.39 -1.73
CA PHE A 12 -1.94 -5.11 -2.42
C PHE A 12 -0.68 -4.79 -3.21
N ALA A 13 -0.87 -4.11 -4.35
CA ALA A 13 0.20 -3.51 -5.13
C ALA A 13 -0.04 -2.01 -5.25
N ALA A 14 1.02 -1.22 -5.12
CA ALA A 14 1.01 0.20 -5.44
C ALA A 14 2.08 0.46 -6.49
N GLU A 15 1.75 1.23 -7.53
CA GLU A 15 2.70 1.64 -8.56
C GLU A 15 2.95 3.15 -8.46
N SER A 16 4.23 3.55 -8.54
CA SER A 16 4.61 4.96 -8.63
C SER A 16 5.87 5.10 -9.46
N ASP A 17 5.83 5.99 -10.47
CA ASP A 17 6.96 6.25 -11.38
C ASP A 17 7.57 4.97 -12.01
N GLY A 18 6.72 4.01 -12.37
CA GLY A 18 7.15 2.72 -12.94
C GLY A 18 7.75 1.73 -11.93
N VAL A 19 7.69 2.04 -10.63
CA VAL A 19 8.08 1.13 -9.54
C VAL A 19 6.82 0.55 -8.91
N THR A 20 6.64 -0.76 -9.04
CA THR A 20 5.56 -1.50 -8.37
C THR A 20 6.06 -2.10 -7.06
N VAL A 21 5.40 -1.77 -5.95
CA VAL A 21 5.67 -2.31 -4.62
C VAL A 21 4.49 -3.11 -4.10
N GLY A 22 4.78 -4.28 -3.52
CA GLY A 22 3.77 -5.14 -2.91
C GLY A 22 3.68 -4.96 -1.39
N LEU A 23 2.48 -5.02 -0.82
CA LEU A 23 2.24 -4.97 0.63
C LEU A 23 1.30 -6.11 1.05
N CYS A 24 1.59 -6.73 2.20
CA CYS A 24 0.63 -7.62 2.85
C CYS A 24 -0.40 -6.80 3.64
N GLU A 25 -1.54 -7.41 3.97
CA GLU A 25 -2.64 -6.74 4.67
C GLU A 25 -2.20 -6.06 5.97
N THR A 26 -1.34 -6.70 6.77
CA THR A 26 -0.83 -6.14 8.02
C THR A 26 -0.07 -4.84 7.79
N HIS A 27 0.94 -4.86 6.93
CA HIS A 27 1.78 -3.69 6.72
C HIS A 27 1.05 -2.58 5.98
N PHE A 28 0.11 -2.92 5.09
CA PHE A 28 -0.76 -1.92 4.47
C PHE A 28 -1.58 -1.17 5.52
N GLN A 29 -2.20 -1.91 6.45
CA GLN A 29 -2.99 -1.30 7.52
C GLN A 29 -2.15 -0.44 8.46
N GLU A 30 -0.97 -0.93 8.88
CA GLU A 30 -0.06 -0.13 9.71
C GLU A 30 0.39 1.16 9.01
N ARG A 31 0.68 1.12 7.70
CA ARG A 31 0.99 2.35 6.94
C ARG A 31 -0.24 3.25 6.86
N LEU A 32 -1.41 2.71 6.57
CA LEU A 32 -2.65 3.47 6.48
C LEU A 32 -2.96 4.21 7.80
N GLU A 33 -2.77 3.53 8.93
CA GLU A 33 -2.96 4.08 10.27
C GLU A 33 -1.96 5.21 10.55
N GLU A 34 -0.68 5.06 10.19
CA GLU A 34 0.31 6.14 10.31
C GLU A 34 0.00 7.35 9.40
N LEU A 35 -0.59 7.13 8.23
CA LEU A 35 -1.01 8.22 7.33
C LEU A 35 -2.32 8.89 7.78
N ALA A 36 -3.21 8.16 8.45
CA ALA A 36 -4.45 8.69 9.01
C ALA A 36 -4.19 9.57 10.24
N ASP A 37 -3.20 9.21 11.06
CA ASP A 37 -2.73 10.05 12.17
C ASP A 37 -2.03 11.33 11.68
N ALA A 38 -1.57 11.33 10.42
CA ALA A 38 -0.81 12.41 9.80
C ALA A 38 -1.59 13.17 8.71
N ASP A 39 -2.86 13.53 8.90
CA ASP A 39 -3.64 14.44 8.00
C ASP A 39 -3.53 14.13 6.47
N GLY A 40 -3.12 12.92 6.07
CA GLY A 40 -2.54 12.64 4.74
C GLY A 40 -3.22 11.49 3.99
N LEU A 41 -4.21 10.85 4.62
CA LEU A 41 -4.99 9.77 4.02
C LEU A 41 -5.85 10.24 2.84
N ASP A 42 -6.36 11.47 2.91
CA ASP A 42 -7.18 12.08 1.85
C ASP A 42 -6.34 12.32 0.59
N ALA A 43 -5.09 12.78 0.76
CA ALA A 43 -4.15 13.06 -0.33
C ALA A 43 -3.60 11.80 -1.02
N LEU A 44 -3.53 10.64 -0.34
CA LEU A 44 -3.04 9.42 -0.98
C LEU A 44 -4.12 8.73 -1.82
N LYS A 45 -5.39 8.84 -1.43
CA LYS A 45 -6.54 8.25 -2.15
C LYS A 45 -6.70 8.79 -3.58
N GLU A 46 -6.25 10.02 -3.81
CA GLU A 46 -6.26 10.68 -5.12
C GLU A 46 -5.17 10.15 -6.05
N HIS A 47 -4.10 9.58 -5.47
CA HIS A 47 -2.87 9.23 -6.17
C HIS A 47 -2.61 7.73 -6.27
N VAL A 48 -3.31 6.90 -5.48
CA VAL A 48 -3.07 5.46 -5.46
C VAL A 48 -4.32 4.71 -5.96
N ASP A 49 -4.28 4.32 -7.22
CA ASP A 49 -5.24 3.38 -7.82
C ASP A 49 -4.89 1.97 -7.29
N VAL A 50 -5.44 1.61 -6.12
CA VAL A 50 -5.25 0.28 -5.54
C VAL A 50 -6.22 -0.67 -6.22
N ASP A 51 -5.81 -1.23 -7.35
CA ASP A 51 -6.55 -2.32 -7.97
C ASP A 51 -6.37 -3.59 -7.11
N ARG A 52 -7.45 -4.01 -6.46
CA ARG A 52 -7.50 -5.24 -5.67
C ARG A 52 -7.54 -6.41 -6.63
N THR A 53 -6.41 -7.08 -6.84
CA THR A 53 -6.39 -8.35 -7.57
C THR A 53 -7.10 -9.44 -6.75
N GLU A 54 -8.14 -10.04 -7.36
CA GLU A 54 -8.93 -11.17 -6.83
C GLU A 54 -8.25 -12.53 -7.05
#